data_AF-A0A1J4WU59-F1
#
_entry.id   AF-A0A1J4WU59-F1
#
_cell.length_a   1.000
_cell.length_b   1.000
_cell.length_c   1.000
_cell.angle_alpha   90.00
_cell.angle_beta   90.00
_cell.angle_gamma   90.00
#
_symmetry.space_group_name_H-M   'P 1'
#
loop_
_entity.id
_entity.type
_entity.pdbx_description
1 polymer ?
#
loop_
_entity_poly.entity_id
_entity_poly.type
_entity_poly.pdbx_seq_one_letter_code
_entity_poly.pdbx_strand_id
1 'polypeptide(L)'
;MVKRYGCKYGEPHDLHAVHETMSVIWEVCTRCDRKFRWNKGARGRVQNAKYLEAHLRNFAQKGGATNAAYMRLYEPEKCIIKLS
;
A
#
# COMPACT_ATOMS: atom_id res chain seq x y z
N MET A 1 -11.46 -14.46 -5.22
CA MET A 1 -10.10 -14.76 -4.70
C MET A 1 -9.63 -13.60 -3.85
N VAL A 2 -9.17 -13.84 -2.61
CA VAL A 2 -8.56 -12.80 -1.78
C VAL A 2 -7.22 -12.43 -2.41
N LYS A 3 -7.08 -11.17 -2.86
CA LYS A 3 -5.82 -10.68 -3.45
C LYS A 3 -4.72 -10.76 -2.38
N ARG A 4 -3.67 -11.55 -2.64
CA ARG A 4 -2.47 -11.59 -1.77
C ARG A 4 -1.52 -10.49 -2.24
N TYR A 5 -1.24 -9.53 -1.36
CA TYR A 5 -0.41 -8.36 -1.68
C TYR A 5 1.10 -8.63 -1.55
N GLY A 6 1.49 -9.83 -1.11
CA GLY A 6 2.88 -10.29 -1.16
C GLY A 6 3.76 -9.89 0.03
N CYS A 7 3.22 -9.22 1.05
CA CYS A 7 3.89 -9.03 2.34
C CYS A 7 3.64 -10.22 3.29
N LYS A 8 4.16 -10.11 4.52
CA LYS A 8 3.92 -11.07 5.60
C LYS A 8 2.42 -11.34 5.75
N TYR A 9 2.04 -12.62 5.84
CA TYR A 9 0.65 -13.08 5.93
C TYR A 9 -0.26 -12.72 4.75
N GLY A 10 0.30 -12.29 3.61
CA GLY A 10 -0.48 -11.93 2.41
C GLY A 10 -1.07 -10.51 2.45
N GLU A 11 -0.73 -9.72 3.46
CA GLU A 11 -1.19 -8.35 3.64
C GLU A 11 -0.43 -7.36 2.75
N PRO A 12 -0.90 -6.10 2.59
CA PRO A 12 -0.13 -5.06 1.91
C PRO A 12 1.17 -4.72 2.64
N HIS A 13 2.13 -4.18 1.88
CA HIS A 13 3.38 -3.71 2.44
C HIS A 13 3.17 -2.43 3.27
N ASP A 14 4.03 -2.27 4.28
CA ASP A 14 4.16 -1.05 5.07
C ASP A 14 5.50 -0.42 4.73
N LEU A 15 5.50 0.47 3.73
CA LEU A 15 6.71 0.99 3.11
C LEU A 15 7.10 2.32 3.75
N HIS A 16 8.42 2.53 3.90
CA HIS A 16 9.00 3.82 4.23
C HIS A 16 10.20 4.09 3.33
N ALA A 17 10.38 5.35 2.94
CA ALA A 17 11.47 5.77 2.08
C ALA A 17 12.80 5.72 2.85
N VAL A 18 13.81 5.13 2.22
CA VAL A 18 15.19 5.07 2.75
C VAL A 18 16.17 5.86 1.90
N HIS A 19 15.84 6.11 0.63
CA HIS A 19 16.64 6.93 -0.26
C HIS A 19 15.78 7.51 -1.38
N GLU A 20 15.96 8.79 -1.68
CA GLU A 20 15.19 9.48 -2.70
C GLU A 20 16.09 10.43 -3.51
N THR A 21 15.95 10.37 -4.84
CA THR A 21 16.55 11.31 -5.79
C THR A 21 15.48 11.83 -6.75
N MET A 22 15.87 12.69 -7.69
CA MET A 22 15.00 13.14 -8.77
C MET A 22 14.54 12.01 -9.72
N SER A 23 15.29 10.91 -9.79
CA SER A 23 15.03 9.81 -10.73
C SER A 23 14.50 8.53 -10.06
N VAL A 24 14.67 8.36 -8.76
CA VAL A 24 14.28 7.13 -8.07
C VAL A 24 13.88 7.36 -6.60
N ILE A 25 12.99 6.51 -6.10
CA ILE A 25 12.75 6.30 -4.67
C ILE A 25 13.07 4.84 -4.34
N TRP A 26 13.77 4.65 -3.23
CA TRP A 26 14.00 3.35 -2.60
C TRP A 26 13.27 3.31 -1.28
N GLU A 27 12.53 2.23 -1.07
CA GLU A 27 11.74 2.00 0.12
C GLU A 27 11.99 0.62 0.67
N VAL A 28 11.79 0.48 1.97
CA VAL A 28 11.87 -0.81 2.66
C VAL A 28 10.57 -1.05 3.39
N CYS A 29 10.09 -2.30 3.35
CA CYS A 29 8.94 -2.69 4.15
C CYS A 29 9.36 -2.96 5.59
N THR A 30 8.76 -2.27 6.56
CA THR A 30 9.03 -2.45 8.01
C THR A 30 8.65 -3.83 8.55
N ARG A 31 7.86 -4.62 7.80
CA ARG A 31 7.29 -5.90 8.26
C ARG A 31 7.98 -7.13 7.68
N CYS A 32 8.66 -6.99 6.54
CA CYS A 32 9.28 -8.12 5.83
C CYS A 32 10.64 -7.77 5.21
N ASP A 33 11.16 -6.56 5.46
CA ASP A 33 12.46 -6.06 5.00
C ASP A 33 12.69 -6.06 3.47
N ARG A 34 11.62 -6.32 2.71
CA ARG A 34 11.67 -6.31 1.25
C ARG A 34 11.91 -4.89 0.75
N LYS A 35 12.86 -4.77 -0.18
CA LYS A 35 13.25 -3.50 -0.82
C LYS A 35 12.44 -3.28 -2.09
N PHE A 36 12.00 -2.04 -2.28
CA PHE A 36 11.25 -1.58 -3.45
C PHE A 36 12.01 -0.45 -4.10
N ARG A 37 12.07 -0.46 -5.43
CA ARG A 37 12.68 0.59 -6.23
C ARG A 37 11.63 1.14 -7.18
N TRP A 38 11.38 2.43 -7.09
CA TRP A 38 10.40 3.14 -7.90
C TRP A 38 11.11 4.17 -8.77
N ASN A 39 11.07 3.96 -10.08
CA ASN A 39 11.59 4.96 -11.01
C ASN A 39 10.59 6.12 -11.12
N LYS A 40 11.13 7.34 -11.10
CA LYS A 40 10.40 8.57 -11.34
C LYS A 40 10.47 8.96 -12.81
N GLY A 41 9.37 9.50 -13.34
CA GLY A 41 9.37 10.14 -14.64
C GLY A 41 10.03 11.52 -14.61
N ALA A 42 10.07 12.21 -15.74
CA ALA A 42 10.73 13.52 -15.90
C ALA A 42 10.25 14.62 -14.92
N ARG A 43 9.03 14.48 -14.39
CA ARG A 43 8.46 15.40 -13.38
C ARG A 43 8.70 14.95 -11.93
N GLY A 44 9.60 13.99 -11.70
CA GLY A 44 9.89 13.44 -10.37
C GLY A 44 8.76 12.58 -9.78
N ARG A 45 7.80 12.11 -10.58
CA ARG A 45 6.63 11.35 -10.12
C ARG A 45 6.78 9.86 -10.42
N VAL A 46 6.41 9.01 -9.47
CA VAL A 46 6.34 7.56 -9.63
C VAL A 46 5.07 7.16 -10.40
N GLN A 47 5.12 6.04 -11.12
CA GLN A 47 3.93 5.44 -11.73
C GLN A 47 2.90 5.06 -10.65
N ASN A 48 1.75 5.75 -10.69
CA ASN A 48 0.80 5.76 -9.57
C ASN A 48 0.17 4.40 -9.27
N ALA A 49 -0.17 3.59 -10.29
CA ALA A 49 -0.94 2.36 -10.08
C ALA A 49 -0.20 1.32 -9.22
N LYS A 50 1.03 0.95 -9.60
CA LYS A 50 1.84 -0.03 -8.84
C LYS A 50 2.28 0.53 -7.49
N TYR A 51 2.57 1.83 -7.44
CA TYR A 51 2.97 2.51 -6.22
C TYR A 51 1.85 2.52 -5.18
N LEU A 52 0.62 2.88 -5.59
CA LEU A 52 -0.56 2.86 -4.71
C LEU A 52 -0.92 1.46 -4.24
N GLU A 53 -0.78 0.44 -5.11
CA GLU A 53 -1.03 -0.94 -4.71
C GLU A 53 -0.07 -1.41 -3.61
N ALA A 54 1.22 -1.08 -3.73
CA ALA A 54 2.22 -1.42 -2.72
C ALA A 54 2.02 -0.64 -1.41
N HIS A 55 1.57 0.61 -1.50
CA HIS A 55 1.32 1.52 -0.37
C HIS A 55 -0.13 1.53 0.11
N LEU A 56 -0.92 0.50 -0.22
CA LEU A 56 -2.35 0.50 0.14
C LEU A 56 -2.56 0.68 1.65
N ARG A 57 -1.64 0.14 2.47
CA ARG A 57 -1.64 0.31 3.92
C ARG A 57 -1.38 1.77 4.34
N ASN A 58 -0.40 2.41 3.72
CA ASN A 58 0.00 3.80 4.00
C ASN A 58 -1.07 4.81 3.56
N PHE A 59 -1.81 4.53 2.47
CA PHE A 59 -2.81 5.44 1.90
C PHE A 59 -4.25 5.16 2.34
N ALA A 60 -4.52 4.04 3.01
CA ALA A 60 -5.85 3.74 3.52
C ALA A 60 -6.20 4.66 4.70
N GLN A 61 -7.21 5.51 4.53
CA GLN A 61 -7.62 6.52 5.50
C GLN A 61 -9.03 6.26 6.00
N LYS A 62 -9.22 6.32 7.32
CA LYS A 62 -10.54 6.27 7.95
C LYS A 62 -11.35 7.52 7.60
N GLY A 63 -12.56 7.35 7.09
CA GLY A 63 -13.46 8.45 6.70
C GLY A 63 -13.02 9.24 5.47
N GLY A 64 -11.91 8.88 4.82
CA GLY A 64 -11.41 9.54 3.61
C GLY A 64 -11.87 8.88 2.30
N ALA A 65 -11.29 9.33 1.19
CA ALA A 65 -11.57 8.76 -0.15
C ALA A 65 -11.23 7.26 -0.25
N THR A 66 -10.31 6.77 0.59
CA THR A 66 -9.87 5.37 0.66
C THR A 66 -10.54 4.61 1.81
N ASN A 67 -11.63 5.10 2.39
CA ASN A 67 -12.31 4.47 3.54
C ASN A 67 -12.71 3.02 3.28
N ALA A 68 -13.16 2.70 2.06
CA ALA A 68 -13.49 1.31 1.71
C ALA A 68 -12.27 0.36 1.80
N ALA A 69 -11.08 0.85 1.42
CA ALA A 69 -9.83 0.09 1.58
C ALA A 69 -9.41 0.02 3.06
N TYR A 70 -9.58 1.10 3.81
CA TYR A 70 -9.34 1.14 5.26
C TYR A 70 -10.17 0.08 5.98
N MET A 71 -11.48 0.05 5.76
CA MET A 71 -12.38 -0.92 6.40
C MET A 71 -11.97 -2.35 6.07
N ARG A 72 -11.64 -2.65 4.80
CA ARG A 72 -11.17 -4.00 4.41
C ARG A 72 -9.86 -4.41 5.06
N LEU A 73 -8.95 -3.48 5.30
CA LEU A 73 -7.61 -3.77 5.84
C LEU A 73 -7.58 -3.82 7.36
N TYR A 74 -8.36 -2.96 8.02
CA TYR A 74 -8.23 -2.73 9.46
C TYR A 74 -9.49 -3.06 10.26
N GLU A 75 -10.67 -3.09 9.62
CA GLU A 75 -11.95 -3.35 10.29
C GLU A 75 -12.82 -4.32 9.44
N PRO A 76 -12.28 -5.49 9.01
CA PRO A 76 -12.96 -6.39 8.07
C PRO A 76 -14.30 -6.91 8.58
N GLU A 77 -14.48 -7.02 9.90
CA GLU A 77 -15.73 -7.39 10.57
C GLU A 77 -16.89 -6.46 10.24
N LYS A 78 -16.61 -5.18 9.95
CA LYS A 78 -17.62 -4.19 9.56
C LYS A 78 -18.03 -4.30 8.09
N CYS A 79 -17.30 -5.09 7.29
CA CYS A 79 -17.65 -5.37 5.90
C CYS A 79 -18.55 -6.60 5.73
N ILE A 80 -18.92 -7.29 6.81
CA ILE A 80 -19.77 -8.48 6.77
C ILE A 80 -21.23 -8.04 6.67
N ILE A 81 -21.88 -8.34 5.55
CA ILE A 81 -23.34 -8.20 5.42
C ILE A 81 -23.98 -9.38 6.15
N LYS A 82 -24.66 -9.10 7.27
CA LYS A 82 -25.51 -10.11 7.93
C LYS A 82 -26.81 -10.20 7.16
N LEU A 83 -27.04 -11.33 6.49
CA LEU A 83 -28.35 -11.68 5.94
C LEU A 83 -29.16 -12.25 7.11
N SER A 84 -29.97 -11.39 7.73
CA SER A 84 -31.02 -11.79 8.68
C SER A 84 -32.29 -12.15 7.93
#